data_AF-A0A9D7TTV2-F1
#
_entry.id   AF-A0A9D7TTV2-F1
#
_cell.length_a   1.000
_cell.length_b   1.000
_cell.length_c   1.000
_cell.angle_alpha   90.00
_cell.angle_beta   90.00
_cell.angle_gamma   90.00
#
_symmetry.space_group_name_H-M   'P 1'
#
loop_
_entity.id
_entity.type
_entity.pdbx_description
1 polymer ?
#
loop_
_entity_poly.entity_id
_entity_poly.type
_entity_poly.pdbx_seq_one_letter_code
_entity_poly.pdbx_strand_id
1 'polypeptide(L)'
;MHEAGHIAVVPAADRAGLNEHSIALREQREAEEMMAIAWSYAVCMHLGIDASFVFHDEGYQKGGSNIAENFNQGRYFGVPMLQWTGMALERKNEQEPDKPVYPAMLNWLRD
;
A
#
# COMPACT_ATOMS: atom_id res chain seq x y z
N MET A 1 9.91 5.18 0.72
CA MET A 1 8.50 5.03 1.16
C MET A 1 8.12 3.56 1.30
N HIS A 2 8.55 2.68 0.39
CA HIS A 2 8.22 1.26 0.41
C HIS A 2 8.46 0.53 1.74
N GLU A 3 9.66 0.67 2.33
CA GLU A 3 9.98 0.04 3.63
C GLU A 3 9.06 0.48 4.78
N ALA A 4 8.64 1.76 4.78
CA ALA A 4 7.66 2.24 5.75
C ALA A 4 6.27 1.60 5.52
N GLY A 5 5.97 1.25 4.26
CA GLY A 5 4.79 0.49 3.89
C GLY A 5 4.76 -0.89 4.54
N HIS A 6 5.88 -1.62 4.61
CA HIS A 6 5.94 -2.91 5.31
C HIS A 6 5.59 -2.77 6.79
N ILE A 7 6.06 -1.73 7.47
CA ILE A 7 5.72 -1.48 8.88
C ILE A 7 4.24 -1.07 9.03
N ALA A 8 3.71 -0.32 8.08
CA ALA A 8 2.35 0.19 8.13
C ALA A 8 1.29 -0.91 8.03
N VAL A 9 1.51 -1.90 7.15
CA VAL A 9 0.50 -2.89 6.74
C VAL A 9 0.46 -4.16 7.61
N VAL A 10 1.46 -4.35 8.48
CA VAL A 10 1.46 -5.44 9.45
C VAL A 10 0.63 -5.07 10.70
N PRO A 11 0.05 -6.06 11.40
CA PRO A 11 -0.65 -5.82 12.67
C PRO A 11 0.22 -5.07 13.68
N ALA A 12 -0.41 -4.25 14.52
CA ALA A 12 0.32 -3.44 15.50
C ALA A 12 1.21 -4.29 16.44
N ALA A 13 0.77 -5.49 16.81
CA ALA A 13 1.50 -6.42 17.67
C ALA A 13 2.83 -6.92 17.06
N ASP A 14 2.94 -6.93 15.74
CA ASP A 14 4.10 -7.47 15.03
C ASP A 14 5.16 -6.40 14.70
N ARG A 15 4.79 -5.11 14.71
CA ARG A 15 5.63 -3.99 14.24
C ARG A 15 6.98 -3.89 14.95
N ALA A 16 6.98 -4.06 16.27
CA ALA A 16 8.20 -3.88 17.08
C ALA A 16 9.27 -4.93 16.77
N GLY A 17 8.88 -6.10 16.24
CA GLY A 17 9.80 -7.16 15.85
C GLY A 17 10.21 -7.12 14.38
N LEU A 18 9.67 -6.19 13.59
CA LEU A 18 9.83 -6.17 12.14
C LEU A 18 11.23 -5.70 11.73
N ASN A 19 11.88 -6.51 10.93
CA ASN A 19 13.13 -6.23 10.22
C ASN A 19 13.16 -6.98 8.89
N GLU A 20 14.15 -6.69 8.06
CA GLU A 20 14.33 -7.29 6.71
C GLU A 20 14.24 -8.83 6.74
N HIS A 21 14.92 -9.49 7.69
CA HIS A 21 14.89 -10.95 7.81
C HIS A 21 13.52 -11.48 8.24
N SER A 22 12.85 -10.79 9.17
CA SER A 22 11.53 -11.23 9.64
C SER A 22 10.46 -11.06 8.57
N ILE A 23 10.54 -10.03 7.72
CA ILE A 23 9.58 -9.79 6.62
C ILE A 23 9.60 -10.99 5.67
N ALA A 24 10.79 -11.49 5.35
CA ALA A 24 10.96 -12.67 4.49
C ALA A 24 10.28 -13.94 5.03
N LEU A 25 10.05 -14.02 6.34
CA LEU A 25 9.51 -15.19 7.04
C LEU A 25 8.02 -15.08 7.38
N ARG A 26 7.37 -13.95 7.06
CA ARG A 26 5.94 -13.76 7.37
C ARG A 26 5.07 -14.65 6.51
N GLU A 27 4.04 -15.23 7.14
CA GLU A 27 3.08 -16.11 6.46
C GLU A 27 2.35 -15.39 5.32
N GLN A 28 2.03 -14.11 5.51
CA GLN A 28 1.29 -13.29 4.54
C GLN A 28 2.20 -12.39 3.68
N ARG A 29 3.50 -12.69 3.60
CA ARG A 29 4.50 -11.83 2.95
C ARG A 29 4.06 -11.29 1.59
N GLU A 30 3.57 -12.15 0.69
CA GLU A 30 3.18 -11.73 -0.67
C GLU A 30 1.98 -10.76 -0.66
N ALA A 31 1.03 -10.95 0.25
CA ALA A 31 -0.10 -10.04 0.39
C ALA A 31 0.34 -8.71 1.02
N GLU A 32 1.20 -8.76 2.04
CA GLU A 32 1.76 -7.57 2.71
C GLU A 32 2.66 -6.76 1.77
N GLU A 33 3.38 -7.41 0.85
CA GLU A 33 4.13 -6.76 -0.23
C GLU A 33 3.20 -5.96 -1.15
N MET A 34 2.13 -6.59 -1.63
CA MET A 34 1.12 -5.92 -2.47
C MET A 34 0.47 -4.75 -1.73
N MET A 35 0.18 -4.90 -0.43
CA MET A 35 -0.35 -3.83 0.40
C MET A 35 0.67 -2.69 0.56
N ALA A 36 1.95 -2.99 0.79
CA ALA A 36 3.00 -1.98 0.94
C ALA A 36 3.20 -1.16 -0.34
N ILE A 37 3.07 -1.79 -1.51
CA ILE A 37 3.07 -1.11 -2.81
C ILE A 37 1.86 -0.15 -2.93
N ALA A 38 0.65 -0.64 -2.69
CA ALA A 38 -0.56 0.19 -2.73
C ALA A 38 -0.49 1.35 -1.72
N TRP A 39 -0.04 1.07 -0.50
CA TRP A 39 0.17 2.08 0.53
C TRP A 39 1.17 3.16 0.09
N SER A 40 2.28 2.75 -0.52
CA SER A 40 3.30 3.69 -1.01
C SER A 40 2.76 4.63 -2.08
N TYR A 41 1.92 4.13 -2.98
CA TYR A 41 1.25 4.98 -3.95
C TYR A 41 0.27 5.96 -3.30
N ALA A 42 -0.52 5.48 -2.34
CA ALA A 42 -1.43 6.34 -1.58
C ALA A 42 -0.68 7.48 -0.88
N VAL A 43 0.51 7.21 -0.30
CA VAL A 43 1.37 8.26 0.26
C VAL A 43 1.81 9.27 -0.80
N CYS A 44 2.24 8.80 -1.98
CA CYS A 44 2.60 9.70 -3.08
C CYS A 44 1.44 10.64 -3.44
N MET A 45 0.22 10.10 -3.58
CA MET A 45 -0.96 10.89 -3.88
C MET A 45 -1.32 11.86 -2.75
N HIS A 46 -1.20 11.44 -1.49
CA HIS A 46 -1.47 12.28 -0.34
C HIS A 46 -0.49 13.45 -0.19
N LEU A 47 0.80 13.21 -0.49
CA LEU A 47 1.86 14.22 -0.40
C LEU A 47 2.06 15.04 -1.68
N GLY A 48 1.33 14.72 -2.76
CA GLY A 48 1.51 15.36 -4.07
C GLY A 48 2.87 15.04 -4.72
N ILE A 49 3.43 13.86 -4.43
CA ILE A 49 4.69 13.37 -4.99
C ILE A 49 4.37 12.52 -6.23
N ASP A 50 5.15 12.70 -7.31
CA ASP A 50 5.03 11.84 -8.48
C ASP A 50 5.42 10.40 -8.12
N ALA A 51 4.51 9.46 -8.37
CA ALA A 51 4.68 8.05 -8.03
C ALA A 51 5.90 7.43 -8.71
N SER A 52 6.34 7.94 -9.87
CA SER A 52 7.54 7.46 -10.57
C SER A 52 8.83 7.62 -9.74
N PHE A 53 8.88 8.54 -8.77
CA PHE A 53 10.02 8.66 -7.85
C PHE A 53 10.10 7.52 -6.84
N VAL A 54 8.99 6.87 -6.51
CA VAL A 54 8.96 5.73 -5.57
C VAL A 54 9.01 4.41 -6.32
N PHE A 55 8.32 4.33 -7.47
CA PHE A 55 8.30 3.16 -8.33
C PHE A 55 9.27 3.34 -9.50
N HIS A 56 10.54 3.62 -9.22
CA HIS A 56 11.57 3.65 -10.26
C HIS A 56 12.07 2.22 -10.54
N ASP A 57 12.53 1.97 -11.78
CA ASP A 57 12.88 0.62 -12.24
C ASP A 57 14.02 -0.05 -11.47
N GLU A 58 14.88 0.73 -10.81
CA GLU A 58 15.93 0.20 -9.92
C GLU A 58 15.38 -0.25 -8.55
N GLY A 59 14.21 0.23 -8.13
CA GLY A 59 13.58 -0.11 -6.86
C GLY A 59 12.69 -1.36 -6.91
N TYR A 60 12.14 -1.70 -8.08
CA TYR A 60 11.24 -2.85 -8.26
C TYR A 60 11.63 -3.68 -9.49
N GLN A 61 12.71 -4.46 -9.39
CA GLN A 61 13.11 -5.50 -10.38
C GLN A 61 12.80 -5.18 -11.87
N LYS A 62 13.06 -3.94 -12.33
CA LYS A 62 12.79 -3.46 -13.71
C LYS A 62 11.30 -3.33 -14.13
N GLY A 63 10.37 -3.33 -13.18
CA GLY A 63 8.93 -3.20 -13.41
C GLY A 63 8.27 -2.01 -12.70
N GLY A 64 9.04 -1.16 -12.01
CA GLY A 64 8.52 -0.01 -11.25
C GLY A 64 7.73 0.97 -12.13
N SER A 65 8.26 1.30 -13.30
CA SER A 65 7.62 2.22 -14.25
C SER A 65 6.22 1.73 -14.67
N ASN A 66 6.06 0.43 -14.88
CA ASN A 66 4.77 -0.18 -15.22
C ASN A 66 3.77 -0.11 -14.05
N ILE A 67 4.24 -0.21 -12.81
CA ILE A 67 3.38 -0.11 -11.62
C ILE A 67 2.83 1.32 -11.50
N ALA A 68 3.70 2.33 -11.58
CA ALA A 68 3.29 3.74 -11.53
C ALA A 68 2.29 4.07 -12.64
N GLU A 69 2.55 3.65 -13.88
CA GLU A 69 1.65 3.86 -15.00
C GLU A 69 0.28 3.22 -14.77
N ASN A 70 0.25 1.95 -14.34
CA ASN A 70 -1.00 1.25 -14.07
C ASN A 70 -1.82 1.94 -12.98
N PHE A 71 -1.17 2.37 -11.89
CA PHE A 71 -1.86 3.01 -10.78
C PHE A 71 -2.36 4.41 -11.16
N ASN A 72 -1.60 5.18 -11.93
CA ASN A 72 -2.06 6.45 -12.49
C ASN A 72 -3.28 6.29 -13.41
N GLN A 73 -3.48 5.12 -14.00
CA GLN A 73 -4.64 4.77 -14.82
C GLN A 73 -5.77 4.08 -14.01
N GLY A 74 -5.69 4.08 -12.68
CA GLY A 74 -6.71 3.49 -11.81
C GLY A 74 -6.68 1.96 -11.72
N ARG A 75 -5.65 1.30 -12.29
CA ARG A 75 -5.50 -0.15 -12.24
C ARG A 75 -4.65 -0.57 -11.05
N TYR A 76 -5.30 -0.61 -9.89
CA TYR A 76 -4.63 -0.92 -8.63
C TYR A 76 -4.57 -2.41 -8.34
N PHE A 77 -3.55 -2.82 -7.58
CA PHE A 77 -3.51 -4.10 -6.87
C PHE A 77 -3.18 -3.83 -5.39
N GLY A 78 -3.31 -4.84 -4.52
CA GLY A 78 -3.12 -4.67 -3.07
C GLY A 78 -4.27 -3.98 -2.33
N VAL A 79 -5.09 -3.18 -3.03
CA VAL A 79 -6.25 -2.46 -2.47
C VAL A 79 -7.29 -3.39 -1.81
N PRO A 80 -7.66 -4.56 -2.36
CA PRO A 80 -8.56 -5.48 -1.68
C PRO A 80 -8.06 -5.93 -0.29
N MET A 81 -6.75 -6.08 -0.11
CA MET A 81 -6.14 -6.44 1.17
C MET A 81 -6.07 -5.25 2.14
N LEU A 82 -5.81 -4.04 1.63
CA LEU A 82 -5.96 -2.80 2.41
C LEU A 82 -7.41 -2.62 2.90
N GLN A 83 -8.40 -2.96 2.07
CA GLN A 83 -9.81 -2.93 2.46
C GLN A 83 -10.15 -4.01 3.50
N TRP A 84 -9.65 -5.23 3.31
CA TRP A 84 -9.84 -6.32 4.28
C TRP A 84 -9.29 -5.97 5.67
N THR A 85 -8.23 -5.18 5.73
CA THR A 85 -7.60 -4.70 6.97
C THR A 85 -8.17 -3.36 7.47
N GLY A 86 -9.20 -2.81 6.82
CA GLY A 86 -9.85 -1.57 7.23
C GLY A 86 -9.04 -0.30 6.97
N MET A 87 -7.99 -0.36 6.14
CA MET A 87 -7.11 0.76 5.85
C MET A 87 -7.60 1.63 4.69
N ALA A 88 -8.34 1.08 3.74
CA ALA A 88 -8.85 1.80 2.57
C ALA A 88 -10.20 1.25 2.08
N LEU A 89 -10.87 1.98 1.18
CA LEU A 89 -12.04 1.48 0.45
C LEU A 89 -11.71 1.41 -1.04
N GLU A 90 -11.99 0.28 -1.68
CA GLU A 90 -11.83 0.12 -3.12
C GLU A 90 -12.92 0.88 -3.89
N ARG A 91 -14.13 0.91 -3.33
CA ARG A 91 -15.30 1.54 -3.92
C ARG A 91 -16.14 2.23 -2.86
N LYS A 92 -17.01 3.14 -3.28
CA LYS A 92 -17.94 3.80 -2.37
C LYS A 92 -18.82 2.76 -1.69
N ASN A 93 -18.97 2.92 -0.38
CA ASN A 93 -19.96 2.20 0.40
C ASN A 93 -21.24 3.04 0.42
N GLU A 94 -22.36 2.49 -0.05
CA GLU A 94 -23.66 3.19 -0.05
C GLU A 94 -24.14 3.54 1.36
N GLN A 95 -23.74 2.75 2.36
CA GLN A 95 -24.07 3.00 3.77
C GLN A 95 -23.19 4.09 4.39
N GLU A 96 -22.05 4.42 3.78
CA GLU A 96 -21.07 5.38 4.28
C GLU A 96 -20.55 6.27 3.13
N PRO A 97 -21.41 7.09 2.52
CA PRO A 97 -21.10 7.80 1.26
C PRO A 97 -20.01 8.86 1.39
N ASP A 98 -19.76 9.34 2.61
CA ASP A 98 -18.77 10.37 2.92
C ASP A 98 -17.34 9.80 3.04
N LYS A 99 -17.19 8.48 3.15
CA LYS A 99 -15.87 7.87 3.22
C LYS A 99 -15.15 7.98 1.87
N PRO A 100 -13.88 8.44 1.88
CA PRO A 100 -13.12 8.52 0.65
C PRO A 100 -12.73 7.11 0.17
N VAL A 101 -12.48 7.00 -1.13
CA VAL A 101 -12.01 5.77 -1.78
C VAL A 101 -10.53 5.89 -2.09
N TYR A 102 -9.86 4.74 -2.19
CA TYR A 102 -8.47 4.65 -2.61
C TYR A 102 -8.25 5.46 -3.92
N PRO A 103 -7.17 6.27 -4.04
CA PRO A 103 -5.94 6.26 -3.24
C PRO A 103 -5.99 7.01 -1.90
N ALA A 104 -7.13 7.57 -1.50
CA ALA A 104 -7.25 8.13 -0.16
C ALA A 104 -7.38 7.00 0.89
N MET A 105 -6.48 7.00 1.87
CA MET A 105 -6.47 6.04 2.97
C MET A 105 -7.47 6.47 4.06
N LEU A 106 -8.18 5.50 4.65
CA LEU A 106 -8.94 5.71 5.89
C LEU A 106 -7.98 5.77 7.09
N ASN A 107 -6.99 4.88 7.10
CA ASN A 107 -5.97 4.79 8.14
C ASN A 107 -4.61 4.51 7.49
N TRP A 108 -3.55 5.13 8.01
CA TRP A 108 -2.19 4.94 7.50
C TRP A 108 -1.46 3.76 8.15
N LEU A 109 -1.98 3.23 9.26
CA LEU A 109 -1.44 2.09 9.99
C LEU A 109 -2.56 1.06 10.18
N ARG A 110 -2.25 -0.23 10.03
CA ARG A 110 -3.15 -1.34 10.36
C ARG A 110 -3.33 -1.47 11.87
N ASP A 111 -4.57 -1.45 12.34
CA ASP A 111 -4.94 -1.31 13.76
C ASP A 111 -4.62 0.09 14.34
#